data_AF-A0A4P5W1J9-F1
#
_entry.id   AF-A0A4P5W1J9-F1
#
_cell.length_a   1.000
_cell.length_b   1.000
_cell.length_c   1.000
_cell.angle_alpha   90.00
_cell.angle_beta   90.00
_cell.angle_gamma   90.00
#
_symmetry.space_group_name_H-M   'P 1'
#
loop_
_entity.id
_entity.type
_entity.pdbx_description
1 polymer ?
#
loop_
_entity_poly.entity_id
_entity_poly.type
_entity_poly.pdbx_seq_one_letter_code
_entity_poly.pdbx_strand_id
1 'polypeptide(L)'
;MASARYLDGLMAQMAQSADDKRDGHAYFLSQGSLDGACGPYCLFMALLICGVLERDAILDLHAGAKDRRTSLGRLLGMIERYAGLFRDGTHVDEIEQMLRKSYGGKLNIDAHDGAGAAVRDFVVREVQANKPVLVGVAFPGGAHWMLAVGVDCLDDNCEDPARLLLLDPGGVKPTVAPWNSMIELTPSRGTHPYYWWTNEVNVRFLYAVSLAPK
;
A
#
# COMPACT_ATOMS: atom_id res chain seq x y z
N MET A 1 -26.52 0.80 -13.99
CA MET A 1 -26.04 0.67 -12.59
C MET A 1 -24.58 0.31 -12.71
N ALA A 2 -23.66 1.18 -12.26
CA ALA A 2 -22.26 0.82 -12.21
C ALA A 2 -22.09 -0.24 -11.12
N SER A 3 -21.74 -1.46 -11.52
CA SER A 3 -21.36 -2.52 -10.59
C SER A 3 -19.94 -2.23 -10.13
N ALA A 4 -19.76 -1.76 -8.89
CA ALA A 4 -18.45 -1.80 -8.24
C ALA A 4 -18.05 -3.27 -8.10
N ARG A 5 -17.35 -3.82 -9.09
CA ARG A 5 -16.70 -5.11 -8.93
C ARG A 5 -15.46 -4.89 -8.07
N TYR A 6 -15.62 -5.24 -6.81
CA TYR A 6 -14.49 -5.52 -5.95
C TYR A 6 -13.68 -6.66 -6.59
N LEU A 7 -12.37 -6.54 -6.52
CA LEU A 7 -11.51 -7.64 -6.90
C LEU A 7 -11.64 -8.70 -5.80
N ASP A 8 -12.55 -9.64 -6.03
CA ASP A 8 -12.94 -10.70 -5.09
C ASP A 8 -11.72 -11.42 -4.49
N GLY A 9 -10.62 -11.53 -5.24
CA GLY A 9 -9.38 -12.16 -4.80
C GLY A 9 -8.65 -11.37 -3.71
N LEU A 10 -8.40 -10.07 -3.91
CA LEU A 10 -7.70 -9.26 -2.91
C LEU A 10 -8.58 -9.01 -1.67
N MET A 11 -9.88 -8.86 -1.88
CA MET A 11 -10.86 -8.82 -0.80
C MET A 11 -10.92 -10.12 0.00
N ALA A 12 -10.85 -11.27 -0.66
CA ALA A 12 -10.76 -12.56 0.02
C ALA A 12 -9.44 -12.70 0.80
N GLN A 13 -8.31 -12.23 0.27
CA GLN A 13 -7.03 -12.19 0.99
C GLN A 13 -7.11 -11.30 2.24
N MET A 14 -7.70 -10.11 2.11
CA MET A 14 -7.93 -9.20 3.23
C MET A 14 -8.87 -9.81 4.28
N ALA A 15 -9.95 -10.47 3.85
CA ALA A 15 -10.87 -11.18 4.74
C ALA A 15 -10.19 -12.35 5.47
N GLN A 16 -9.36 -13.14 4.79
CA GLN A 16 -8.57 -14.21 5.40
C GLN A 16 -7.56 -13.66 6.42
N SER A 17 -6.91 -12.53 6.13
CA SER A 17 -6.01 -11.86 7.08
C SER A 17 -6.75 -11.27 8.29
N ALA A 18 -8.05 -11.04 8.17
CA ALA A 18 -8.92 -10.46 9.19
C ALA A 18 -9.66 -11.49 10.06
N ASP A 19 -9.57 -12.79 9.76
CA ASP A 19 -10.29 -13.85 10.48
C ASP A 19 -9.72 -14.17 11.89
N ASP A 20 -8.78 -13.33 12.38
CA ASP A 20 -8.50 -13.24 13.81
C ASP A 20 -9.72 -12.62 14.51
N LYS A 21 -10.41 -13.42 15.33
CA LYS A 21 -11.84 -13.37 15.72
C LYS A 21 -12.35 -12.10 16.45
N ARG A 22 -11.66 -10.96 16.38
CA ARG A 22 -11.99 -9.72 17.10
C ARG A 22 -11.90 -8.45 16.25
N ASP A 23 -11.28 -8.45 15.06
CA ASP A 23 -11.08 -7.24 14.27
C ASP A 23 -11.09 -7.51 12.75
N GLY A 24 -12.22 -7.18 12.09
CA GLY A 24 -12.43 -7.37 10.65
C GLY A 24 -11.48 -6.59 9.71
N HIS A 25 -10.58 -5.77 10.26
CA HIS A 25 -9.54 -5.05 9.54
C HIS A 25 -8.16 -5.24 10.18
N ALA A 26 -7.83 -6.46 10.61
CA ALA A 26 -6.54 -6.83 11.21
C ALA A 26 -5.31 -6.54 10.30
N TYR A 27 -5.53 -6.27 9.02
CA TYR A 27 -4.47 -5.81 8.12
C TYR A 27 -4.15 -4.31 8.26
N PHE A 28 -5.05 -3.47 8.79
CA PHE A 28 -4.83 -2.01 8.86
C PHE A 28 -3.93 -1.61 10.03
N LEU A 29 -3.06 -0.64 9.77
CA LEU A 29 -2.15 -0.02 10.73
C LEU A 29 -2.15 1.51 10.49
N SER A 30 -2.29 2.31 11.56
CA SER A 30 -2.30 3.78 11.50
C SER A 30 -0.98 4.40 11.96
N GLN A 31 -0.40 5.32 11.16
CA GLN A 31 0.77 6.10 11.55
C GLN A 31 0.41 7.24 12.51
N GLY A 32 1.36 7.69 13.34
CA GLY A 32 1.20 8.88 14.16
C GLY A 32 1.40 10.17 13.35
N SER A 33 0.89 11.32 13.82
CA SER A 33 0.98 12.60 13.11
C SER A 33 2.39 13.20 13.00
N LEU A 34 3.39 12.59 13.66
CA LEU A 34 4.72 13.17 13.90
C LEU A 34 5.89 12.36 13.31
N ASP A 35 5.66 11.19 12.72
CA ASP A 35 6.75 10.22 12.46
C ASP A 35 7.13 9.98 10.98
N GLY A 36 6.44 10.58 10.00
CA GLY A 36 6.79 10.41 8.58
C GLY A 36 6.76 8.94 8.11
N ALA A 37 6.17 8.03 8.89
CA ALA A 37 6.32 6.59 8.75
C ALA A 37 5.32 5.97 7.75
N CYS A 38 4.84 6.70 6.75
CA CYS A 38 3.79 6.20 5.86
C CYS A 38 4.23 4.94 5.08
N GLY A 39 5.50 4.91 4.64
CA GLY A 39 6.09 3.78 3.90
C GLY A 39 6.12 2.47 4.70
N PRO A 40 6.69 2.41 5.91
CA PRO A 40 6.73 1.19 6.72
C PRO A 40 5.35 0.63 7.03
N TYR A 41 4.37 1.49 7.32
CA TYR A 41 3.00 1.06 7.58
C TYR A 41 2.39 0.42 6.33
N CYS A 42 2.51 1.05 5.16
CA CYS A 42 2.06 0.45 3.89
C CYS A 42 2.71 -0.91 3.63
N LEU A 43 3.99 -1.04 3.94
CA LEU A 43 4.73 -2.28 3.78
C LEU A 43 4.19 -3.38 4.70
N PHE A 44 3.99 -3.11 5.99
CA PHE A 44 3.41 -4.10 6.90
C PHE A 44 1.99 -4.50 6.52
N MET A 45 1.14 -3.54 6.14
CA MET A 45 -0.21 -3.83 5.65
C MET A 45 -0.16 -4.75 4.43
N ALA A 46 0.74 -4.50 3.47
CA ALA A 46 0.89 -5.36 2.30
C ALA A 46 1.34 -6.79 2.65
N LEU A 47 2.27 -6.93 3.59
CA LEU A 47 2.74 -8.25 4.06
C LEU A 47 1.63 -9.03 4.80
N LEU A 48 0.80 -8.35 5.59
CA LEU A 48 -0.38 -8.93 6.25
C LEU A 48 -1.39 -9.42 5.21
N ILE A 49 -1.71 -8.60 4.21
CA ILE A 49 -2.63 -8.97 3.12
C ILE A 49 -2.10 -10.15 2.31
N CYS A 50 -0.78 -10.20 2.08
CA CYS A 50 -0.14 -11.34 1.41
C CYS A 50 -0.05 -12.60 2.29
N GLY A 51 -0.44 -12.54 3.58
CA GLY A 51 -0.37 -13.68 4.50
C GLY A 51 1.05 -14.14 4.83
N VAL A 52 2.08 -13.35 4.52
CA VAL A 52 3.49 -13.69 4.79
C VAL A 52 3.98 -13.18 6.15
N LEU A 53 3.18 -12.32 6.78
CA LEU A 53 3.36 -11.76 8.10
C LEU A 53 2.03 -11.91 8.86
N GLU A 54 2.11 -12.28 10.13
CA GLU A 54 0.95 -12.36 11.04
C GLU A 54 0.92 -11.14 11.96
N ARG A 55 -0.28 -10.71 12.38
CA ARG A 55 -0.46 -9.50 13.21
C ARG A 55 0.19 -9.63 14.58
N ASP A 56 0.10 -10.80 15.21
CA ASP A 56 0.71 -11.05 16.52
C ASP A 56 2.23 -10.86 16.48
N ALA A 57 2.87 -11.28 15.40
CA ALA A 57 4.29 -11.06 15.18
C ALA A 57 4.66 -9.56 15.13
N ILE A 58 3.74 -8.67 14.74
CA ILE A 58 3.95 -7.22 14.77
C ILE A 58 3.80 -6.67 16.20
N LEU A 59 2.81 -7.16 16.95
CA LEU A 59 2.57 -6.74 18.33
C LEU A 59 3.71 -7.16 19.26
N ASP A 60 4.24 -8.36 19.07
CA ASP A 60 5.39 -8.88 19.84
C ASP A 60 6.66 -8.06 19.66
N LEU A 61 6.82 -7.38 18.50
CA LEU A 61 7.95 -6.46 18.29
C LEU A 61 7.90 -5.24 19.19
N HIS A 62 6.69 -4.75 19.50
CA HIS A 62 6.51 -3.64 20.44
C HIS A 62 6.91 -4.05 21.86
N ALA A 63 6.82 -5.36 22.17
CA ALA A 63 7.14 -5.94 23.48
C ALA A 63 8.63 -6.27 23.71
N GLY A 64 9.51 -6.10 22.72
CA GLY A 64 10.94 -5.84 23.01
C GLY A 64 12.00 -6.89 22.61
N ALA A 65 11.76 -7.80 21.66
CA ALA A 65 12.83 -8.65 21.11
C ALA A 65 12.91 -8.61 19.58
N LYS A 66 14.02 -8.12 19.03
CA LYS A 66 14.30 -8.09 17.59
C LYS A 66 15.33 -9.14 17.20
N ASP A 67 14.92 -10.38 16.95
CA ASP A 67 15.83 -11.36 16.32
C ASP A 67 16.05 -11.02 14.85
N ARG A 68 17.18 -10.36 14.56
CA ARG A 68 17.59 -9.92 13.21
C ARG A 68 17.86 -11.07 12.23
N ARG A 69 17.79 -12.33 12.66
CA ARG A 69 17.89 -13.51 11.78
C ARG A 69 16.56 -13.89 11.16
N THR A 70 15.44 -13.40 11.68
CA THR A 70 14.10 -13.60 11.10
C THR A 70 13.85 -12.65 9.93
N SER A 71 12.91 -12.97 9.04
CA SER A 71 12.49 -12.07 7.95
C SER A 71 12.03 -10.71 8.47
N LEU A 72 11.21 -10.71 9.53
CA LEU A 72 10.69 -9.50 10.17
C LEU A 72 11.81 -8.70 10.86
N GLY A 73 12.69 -9.37 11.60
CA GLY A 73 13.83 -8.72 12.22
C GLY A 73 14.84 -8.13 11.23
N ARG A 74 15.06 -8.78 10.07
CA ARG A 74 15.85 -8.21 8.96
C ARG A 74 15.21 -6.94 8.41
N LEU A 75 13.92 -6.99 8.10
CA LEU A 75 13.16 -5.86 7.59
C LEU A 75 13.22 -4.67 8.56
N LEU A 76 12.94 -4.89 9.85
CA LEU A 76 13.02 -3.84 10.87
C LEU A 76 14.43 -3.26 11.01
N GLY A 77 15.44 -4.13 11.01
CA GLY A 77 16.84 -3.68 11.06
C GLY A 77 17.22 -2.82 9.85
N MET A 78 16.57 -3.03 8.70
CA MET A 78 16.71 -2.15 7.54
C MET A 78 15.94 -0.85 7.76
N ILE A 79 14.64 -0.90 8.11
CA ILE A 79 13.81 0.29 8.38
C ILE A 79 14.47 1.22 9.42
N GLU A 80 15.03 0.69 10.50
CA GLU A 80 15.76 1.45 11.53
C GLU A 80 16.99 2.17 10.97
N ARG A 81 17.79 1.48 10.14
CA ARG A 81 18.98 2.08 9.51
C ARG A 81 18.61 3.16 8.51
N TYR A 82 17.43 3.01 7.91
CA TYR A 82 16.89 3.91 6.92
C TYR A 82 15.90 4.93 7.51
N ALA A 83 15.82 5.09 8.84
CA ALA A 83 14.86 5.98 9.50
C ALA A 83 15.00 7.48 9.11
N GLY A 84 16.11 7.88 8.47
CA GLY A 84 16.25 9.20 7.82
C GLY A 84 15.52 9.31 6.47
N LEU A 85 15.34 8.21 5.74
CA LEU A 85 14.80 8.17 4.36
C LEU A 85 13.29 8.31 4.26
N PHE A 86 12.56 8.10 5.34
CA PHE A 86 11.12 8.39 5.39
C PHE A 86 10.81 9.88 5.62
N ARG A 87 11.84 10.69 5.93
CA ARG A 87 11.71 12.16 6.07
C ARG A 87 11.99 12.91 4.75
N ASP A 88 12.84 12.35 3.87
CA ASP A 88 13.25 12.98 2.60
C ASP A 88 12.76 12.25 1.34
N GLY A 89 11.80 11.33 1.49
CA GLY A 89 11.24 10.55 0.39
C GLY A 89 11.98 9.24 0.18
N THR A 90 11.28 8.12 0.39
CA THR A 90 11.86 6.79 0.18
C THR A 90 12.03 6.53 -1.32
N HIS A 91 13.23 6.14 -1.73
CA HIS A 91 13.48 5.69 -3.10
C HIS A 91 12.95 4.27 -3.27
N VAL A 92 12.23 4.04 -4.37
CA VAL A 92 11.57 2.76 -4.70
C VAL A 92 12.55 1.56 -4.63
N ASP A 93 13.80 1.77 -5.05
CA ASP A 93 14.87 0.77 -5.02
C ASP A 93 15.17 0.25 -3.61
N GLU A 94 15.05 1.12 -2.60
CA GLU A 94 15.33 0.75 -1.21
C GLU A 94 14.21 -0.11 -0.64
N ILE A 95 12.95 0.22 -0.94
CA ILE A 95 11.79 -0.60 -0.57
C ILE A 95 11.87 -1.96 -1.23
N GLU A 96 12.15 -1.96 -2.53
CA GLU A 96 12.33 -3.19 -3.28
C GLU A 96 13.45 -4.05 -2.69
N GLN A 97 14.62 -3.44 -2.41
CA GLN A 97 15.75 -4.15 -1.82
C GLN A 97 15.43 -4.69 -0.42
N MET A 98 14.73 -3.92 0.41
CA MET A 98 14.25 -4.35 1.74
C MET A 98 13.36 -5.58 1.64
N LEU A 99 12.37 -5.54 0.75
CA LEU A 99 11.43 -6.63 0.52
C LEU A 99 12.14 -7.86 -0.03
N ARG A 100 13.03 -7.71 -1.02
CA ARG A 100 13.77 -8.83 -1.62
C ARG A 100 14.68 -9.53 -0.59
N LYS A 101 15.41 -8.77 0.22
CA LYS A 101 16.32 -9.33 1.26
C LYS A 101 15.57 -9.98 2.43
N SER A 102 14.37 -9.50 2.75
CA SER A 102 13.62 -9.95 3.92
C SER A 102 12.62 -11.06 3.57
N TYR A 103 11.91 -10.91 2.46
CA TYR A 103 10.77 -11.72 2.03
C TYR A 103 10.87 -12.25 0.58
N GLY A 104 12.00 -12.09 -0.13
CA GLY A 104 12.12 -12.52 -1.53
C GLY A 104 11.94 -14.04 -1.77
N GLY A 105 12.06 -14.87 -0.73
CA GLY A 105 11.71 -16.29 -0.79
C GLY A 105 10.20 -16.57 -0.72
N LYS A 106 9.38 -15.60 -0.28
CA LYS A 106 7.94 -15.73 -0.04
C LYS A 106 7.08 -14.84 -0.95
N LEU A 107 7.70 -13.83 -1.56
CA LEU A 107 7.00 -12.84 -2.38
C LEU A 107 7.59 -12.75 -3.78
N ASN A 108 6.70 -12.57 -4.75
CA ASN A 108 7.00 -11.93 -6.01
C ASN A 108 6.90 -10.42 -5.79
N ILE A 109 7.93 -9.69 -6.22
CA ILE A 109 8.06 -8.25 -6.02
C ILE A 109 8.36 -7.65 -7.40
N ASP A 110 7.54 -6.70 -7.82
CA ASP A 110 7.73 -5.92 -9.04
C ASP A 110 7.64 -4.43 -8.70
N ALA A 111 8.50 -3.61 -9.30
CA ALA A 111 8.61 -2.20 -8.97
C ALA A 111 8.62 -1.37 -10.25
N HIS A 112 7.97 -0.22 -10.21
CA HIS A 112 7.99 0.75 -11.28
C HIS A 112 8.46 2.09 -10.72
N ASP A 113 9.65 2.51 -11.15
CA ASP A 113 10.17 3.85 -10.96
C ASP A 113 9.77 4.74 -12.14
N GLY A 114 9.38 6.00 -11.90
CA GLY A 114 8.92 6.89 -12.96
C GLY A 114 8.11 8.08 -12.45
N ALA A 115 7.14 8.53 -13.24
CA ALA A 115 6.12 9.47 -12.77
C ALA A 115 4.89 9.48 -13.70
N GLY A 116 3.75 9.88 -13.16
CA GLY A 116 2.55 10.18 -13.92
C GLY A 116 1.82 8.93 -14.44
N ALA A 117 1.40 8.96 -15.70
CA ALA A 117 0.50 7.96 -16.27
C ALA A 117 1.09 6.54 -16.29
N ALA A 118 2.39 6.38 -16.58
CA ALA A 118 3.01 5.06 -16.62
C ALA A 118 2.95 4.33 -15.27
N VAL A 119 3.20 5.06 -14.17
CA VAL A 119 3.08 4.50 -12.81
C VAL A 119 1.62 4.21 -12.48
N ARG A 120 0.69 5.10 -12.85
CA ARG A 120 -0.75 4.87 -12.71
C ARG A 120 -1.17 3.58 -13.42
N ASP A 121 -0.75 3.39 -14.67
CA ASP A 121 -1.10 2.22 -15.48
C ASP A 121 -0.54 0.93 -14.87
N PHE A 122 0.69 0.96 -14.37
CA PHE A 122 1.27 -0.14 -13.61
C PHE A 122 0.43 -0.49 -12.37
N VAL A 123 0.10 0.51 -11.55
CA VAL A 123 -0.68 0.31 -10.31
C VAL A 123 -2.04 -0.32 -10.64
N VAL A 124 -2.76 0.23 -11.62
CA VAL A 124 -4.08 -0.29 -12.02
C VAL A 124 -3.97 -1.74 -12.48
N ARG A 125 -3.02 -2.06 -13.36
CA ARG A 125 -2.80 -3.41 -13.87
C ARG A 125 -2.51 -4.41 -12.75
N GLU A 126 -1.60 -4.06 -11.85
CA GLU A 126 -1.18 -4.95 -10.76
C GLU A 126 -2.31 -5.15 -9.74
N VAL A 127 -3.03 -4.08 -9.39
CA VAL A 127 -4.19 -4.19 -8.50
C VAL A 127 -5.26 -5.06 -9.16
N GLN A 128 -5.63 -4.84 -10.42
CA GLN A 128 -6.56 -5.71 -11.18
C GLN A 128 -6.12 -7.18 -11.24
N ALA A 129 -4.81 -7.45 -11.15
CA ALA A 129 -4.25 -8.79 -11.01
C ALA A 129 -4.30 -9.35 -9.57
N ASN A 130 -5.07 -8.75 -8.67
CA ASN A 130 -5.20 -9.08 -7.24
C ASN A 130 -3.89 -8.96 -6.45
N LYS A 131 -3.10 -7.93 -6.73
CA LYS A 131 -1.84 -7.68 -6.01
C LYS A 131 -1.94 -6.35 -5.24
N PRO A 132 -1.66 -6.31 -3.92
CA PRO A 132 -1.53 -5.05 -3.22
C PRO A 132 -0.31 -4.29 -3.74
N VAL A 133 -0.47 -2.98 -3.95
CA VAL A 133 0.58 -2.13 -4.52
C VAL A 133 0.86 -0.95 -3.60
N LEU A 134 2.10 -0.83 -3.11
CA LEU A 134 2.53 0.40 -2.43
C LEU A 134 2.62 1.49 -3.49
N VAL A 135 1.94 2.61 -3.25
CA VAL A 135 1.84 3.72 -4.18
C VAL A 135 2.41 4.97 -3.56
N GLY A 136 3.38 5.56 -4.25
CA GLY A 136 3.89 6.88 -3.97
C GLY A 136 3.21 7.96 -4.76
N VAL A 137 2.82 9.01 -4.07
CA VAL A 137 2.27 10.22 -4.70
C VAL A 137 3.00 11.47 -4.25
N ALA A 138 3.19 12.42 -5.17
CA ALA A 138 3.53 13.80 -4.85
C ALA A 138 2.28 14.66 -4.90
N PHE A 139 2.26 15.74 -4.13
CA PHE A 139 1.30 16.84 -4.20
C PHE A 139 2.02 18.16 -3.91
N PRO A 140 1.40 19.32 -4.17
CA PRO A 140 1.98 20.60 -3.79
C PRO A 140 2.36 20.63 -2.30
N GLY A 141 3.65 20.71 -2.00
CA GLY A 141 4.18 20.80 -0.64
C GLY A 141 4.52 19.46 0.03
N GLY A 142 4.40 18.31 -0.65
CA GLY A 142 4.78 17.04 -0.04
C GLY A 142 4.66 15.81 -0.93
N ALA A 143 4.95 14.66 -0.32
CA ALA A 143 4.75 13.34 -0.89
C ALA A 143 4.19 12.40 0.18
N HIS A 144 3.53 11.32 -0.24
CA HIS A 144 2.90 10.37 0.66
C HIS A 144 2.87 8.96 0.07
N TRP A 145 2.94 7.96 0.95
CA TRP A 145 2.78 6.56 0.60
C TRP A 145 1.42 6.05 1.07
N MET A 146 0.74 5.32 0.19
CA MET A 146 -0.50 4.60 0.48
C MET A 146 -0.42 3.19 -0.09
N LEU A 147 -1.30 2.29 0.36
CA LEU A 147 -1.39 0.95 -0.19
C LEU A 147 -2.65 0.79 -1.03
N ALA A 148 -2.51 0.61 -2.35
CA ALA A 148 -3.65 0.33 -3.22
C ALA A 148 -4.11 -1.12 -3.04
N VAL A 149 -5.41 -1.27 -2.82
CA VAL A 149 -6.08 -2.55 -2.50
C VAL A 149 -7.33 -2.82 -3.33
N GLY A 150 -7.63 -1.96 -4.30
CA GLY A 150 -8.78 -2.16 -5.18
C GLY A 150 -8.88 -1.09 -6.25
N VAL A 151 -9.75 -1.34 -7.21
CA VAL A 151 -10.13 -0.38 -8.25
C VAL A 151 -11.65 -0.37 -8.33
N ASP A 152 -12.23 0.81 -8.43
CA ASP A 152 -13.63 1.03 -8.77
C ASP A 152 -13.73 1.34 -10.27
N CYS A 153 -14.68 0.71 -10.95
CA CYS A 153 -14.78 0.68 -12.41
C CYS A 153 -16.16 1.15 -12.87
N LEU A 154 -16.21 1.84 -14.02
CA LEU A 154 -17.48 2.35 -14.57
C LEU A 154 -18.31 1.25 -15.26
N ASP A 155 -17.64 0.21 -15.74
CA ASP A 155 -18.24 -0.95 -16.40
C ASP A 155 -18.00 -2.27 -15.64
N ASP A 156 -18.78 -3.29 -15.99
CA ASP A 156 -18.78 -4.60 -15.31
C ASP A 156 -17.53 -5.45 -15.59
N ASN A 157 -16.79 -5.15 -16.66
CA ASN A 157 -15.55 -5.85 -17.04
C ASN A 157 -14.30 -5.16 -16.51
N CYS A 158 -14.46 -3.99 -15.88
CA CYS A 158 -13.38 -3.16 -15.36
C CYS A 158 -12.38 -2.72 -16.45
N GLU A 159 -12.87 -2.48 -17.67
CA GLU A 159 -12.08 -1.94 -18.77
C GLU A 159 -11.83 -0.43 -18.60
N ASP A 160 -12.75 0.27 -17.92
CA ASP A 160 -12.68 1.69 -17.60
C ASP A 160 -12.56 1.92 -16.07
N PRO A 161 -11.33 1.86 -15.53
CA PRO A 161 -11.07 2.07 -14.11
C PRO A 161 -11.18 3.55 -13.74
N ALA A 162 -12.14 3.87 -12.87
CA ALA A 162 -12.44 5.24 -12.45
C ALA A 162 -11.64 5.68 -11.22
N ARG A 163 -11.48 4.79 -10.23
CA ARG A 163 -10.84 5.16 -8.95
C ARG A 163 -9.96 4.06 -8.43
N LEU A 164 -8.86 4.45 -7.81
CA LEU A 164 -8.03 3.58 -7.00
C LEU A 164 -8.51 3.61 -5.55
N LEU A 165 -8.66 2.45 -4.93
CA LEU A 165 -9.07 2.28 -3.54
C LEU A 165 -7.83 1.98 -2.70
N LEU A 166 -7.61 2.77 -1.65
CA LEU A 166 -6.34 2.83 -0.93
C LEU A 166 -6.52 2.69 0.59
N LEU A 167 -5.56 2.04 1.21
CA LEU A 167 -5.28 2.13 2.63
C LEU A 167 -4.24 3.22 2.86
N ASP A 168 -4.70 4.33 3.40
CA ASP A 168 -3.89 5.42 3.87
C ASP A 168 -3.59 5.24 5.37
N PRO A 169 -2.32 5.02 5.75
CA PRO A 169 -1.96 4.89 7.16
C PRO A 169 -2.17 6.19 7.95
N GLY A 170 -2.19 7.36 7.31
CA GLY A 170 -2.51 8.65 7.93
C GLY A 170 -4.01 8.91 8.11
N GLY A 171 -4.85 8.09 7.47
CA GLY A 171 -6.30 8.20 7.53
C GLY A 171 -6.95 7.47 8.70
N VAL A 172 -8.26 7.64 8.84
CA VAL A 172 -9.07 6.92 9.84
C VAL A 172 -9.13 5.43 9.49
N LYS A 173 -9.04 4.56 10.49
CA LYS A 173 -9.20 3.11 10.29
C LYS A 173 -10.52 2.80 9.56
N PRO A 174 -10.49 2.00 8.47
CA PRO A 174 -11.72 1.55 7.82
C PRO A 174 -12.62 0.76 8.78
N THR A 175 -13.94 0.99 8.72
CA THR A 175 -14.95 0.32 9.58
C THR A 175 -16.04 -0.42 8.82
N VAL A 176 -16.28 -0.03 7.56
CA VAL A 176 -17.36 -0.57 6.71
C VAL A 176 -16.79 -0.96 5.36
N ALA A 177 -16.08 -0.03 4.72
CA ALA A 177 -15.29 -0.33 3.53
C ALA A 177 -13.93 -0.93 3.94
N PRO A 178 -13.34 -1.78 3.10
CA PRO A 178 -12.01 -2.34 3.31
C PRO A 178 -10.87 -1.35 2.98
N TRP A 179 -11.18 -0.16 2.48
CA TRP A 179 -10.26 0.96 2.21
C TRP A 179 -10.72 2.22 2.98
N ASN A 180 -9.82 3.18 3.22
CA ASN A 180 -10.14 4.48 3.85
C ASN A 180 -9.77 5.69 2.97
N SER A 181 -9.23 5.44 1.77
CA SER A 181 -8.78 6.49 0.88
C SER A 181 -9.06 6.14 -0.59
N MET A 182 -9.14 7.15 -1.46
CA MET A 182 -9.34 6.94 -2.89
C MET A 182 -8.71 8.05 -3.76
N ILE A 183 -8.24 7.67 -4.95
CA ILE A 183 -7.73 8.60 -5.98
C ILE A 183 -8.52 8.41 -7.27
N GLU A 184 -8.96 9.49 -7.90
CA GLU A 184 -9.55 9.46 -9.25
C GLU A 184 -8.50 9.22 -10.32
N LEU A 185 -8.80 8.31 -11.24
CA LEU A 185 -7.90 7.90 -12.31
C LEU A 185 -8.08 8.71 -13.60
N THR A 186 -9.14 9.52 -13.68
CA THR A 186 -9.35 10.47 -14.78
C THR A 186 -8.42 11.68 -14.59
N PRO A 187 -7.45 11.90 -15.49
CA PRO A 187 -6.51 13.00 -15.32
C PRO A 187 -7.17 14.34 -15.65
N SER A 188 -6.93 15.32 -14.80
CA SER A 188 -7.14 16.74 -15.06
C SER A 188 -5.89 17.39 -15.68
N ARG A 189 -5.95 18.68 -16.00
CA ARG A 189 -4.79 19.43 -16.50
C ARG A 189 -3.87 19.82 -15.33
N GLY A 190 -2.56 19.67 -15.51
CA GLY A 190 -1.55 20.18 -14.58
C GLY A 190 -0.43 19.20 -14.30
N THR A 191 0.46 19.56 -13.38
CA THR A 191 1.60 18.72 -12.94
C THR A 191 1.17 17.59 -12.00
N HIS A 192 0.03 17.74 -11.35
CA HIS A 192 -0.59 16.77 -10.45
C HIS A 192 -2.00 16.50 -10.98
N PRO A 193 -2.17 15.59 -11.93
CA PRO A 193 -3.42 15.52 -12.67
C PRO A 193 -4.52 14.70 -11.98
N TYR A 194 -4.22 13.93 -10.92
CA TYR A 194 -5.18 13.00 -10.32
C TYR A 194 -5.71 13.53 -8.99
N TYR A 195 -7.01 13.44 -8.74
CA TYR A 195 -7.60 13.98 -7.52
C TYR A 195 -7.61 12.95 -6.39
N TRP A 196 -7.01 13.28 -5.25
CA TRP A 196 -7.06 12.49 -4.02
C TRP A 196 -8.17 13.02 -3.11
N TRP A 197 -9.25 12.25 -3.00
CA TRP A 197 -10.47 12.68 -2.31
C TRP A 197 -10.28 12.90 -0.81
N THR A 198 -9.60 12.00 -0.12
CA THR A 198 -9.53 12.03 1.36
C THR A 198 -8.70 13.21 1.88
N ASN A 199 -7.78 13.72 1.07
CA ASN A 199 -6.94 14.86 1.42
C ASN A 199 -7.23 16.10 0.57
N GLU A 200 -8.29 16.06 -0.24
CA GLU A 200 -8.81 17.14 -1.09
C GLU A 200 -7.73 17.84 -1.95
N VAL A 201 -6.77 17.08 -2.47
CA VAL A 201 -5.61 17.63 -3.21
C VAL A 201 -5.35 16.86 -4.49
N ASN A 202 -4.79 17.55 -5.46
CA ASN A 202 -4.31 16.95 -6.69
C ASN A 202 -2.92 16.33 -6.48
N VAL A 203 -2.74 15.12 -6.99
CA VAL A 203 -1.54 14.30 -6.86
C VAL A 203 -0.95 13.87 -8.22
N ARG A 204 0.32 13.50 -8.18
CA ARG A 204 1.03 12.81 -9.27
C ARG A 204 1.62 11.52 -8.73
N PHE A 205 1.36 10.40 -9.40
CA PHE A 205 2.05 9.14 -9.10
C PHE A 205 3.55 9.27 -9.34
N LEU A 206 4.37 8.76 -8.41
CA LEU A 206 5.83 8.79 -8.49
C LEU A 206 6.39 7.39 -8.69
N TYR A 207 5.99 6.44 -7.85
CA TYR A 207 6.58 5.11 -7.85
C TYR A 207 5.57 4.11 -7.30
N ALA A 208 5.77 2.84 -7.65
CA ALA A 208 4.90 1.77 -7.21
C ALA A 208 5.67 0.48 -6.96
N VAL A 209 5.27 -0.28 -5.95
CA VAL A 209 5.83 -1.60 -5.64
C VAL A 209 4.69 -2.59 -5.44
N SER A 210 4.55 -3.53 -6.37
CA SER A 210 3.56 -4.61 -6.37
C SER A 210 4.09 -5.82 -5.61
N LEU A 211 3.25 -6.40 -4.75
CA LEU A 211 3.58 -7.60 -3.98
C LEU A 211 2.58 -8.70 -4.31
N ALA A 212 3.06 -9.93 -4.48
CA ALA A 212 2.21 -11.10 -4.54
C ALA A 212 2.85 -12.27 -3.76
N PRO A 213 2.06 -13.10 -3.07
CA PRO A 213 2.55 -14.37 -2.54
C PRO A 213 3.16 -15.25 -3.64
N LYS A 214 4.13 -16.08 -3.27
CA LYS A 214 4.68 -17.15 -4.12
C LYS A 214 3.90 -18.44 -4.01
#